data_AF-A0AAV4CJ47-F1
#
_entry.id   AF-A0AAV4CJ47-F1
#
_cell.length_a   1.000
_cell.length_b   1.000
_cell.length_c   1.000
_cell.angle_alpha   90.00
_cell.angle_beta   90.00
_cell.angle_gamma   90.00
#
_symmetry.space_group_name_H-M   'P 1'
#
loop_
_entity.id
_entity.type
_entity.pdbx_description
1 polymer ?
#
loop_
_entity_poly.entity_id
_entity_poly.type
_entity_poly.pdbx_seq_one_letter_code
_entity_poly.pdbx_strand_id
1 'polypeptide(L)'
;MAHLVGQLATIQEVRGSVPSPGQNILSNKLDIILKNIDSPQESCSSLTHQASSEFKDPGRQCIFNSIASFIFNEGKNVQTWLPKDLDQLLKHGDWLSVNYGRRVECPLISKIPNTVWLNERQHEIKIGSSGYSSFESADFPFDVHRLEHLLKKYMYFIITIGNSNPAYSCAIIFGDNELCYVFDPHGRNEKGLADPCGRATLTTHHKDQLENFFKNLARSLSASVFEITSVALAPIFNASILEETSAPSDATDILTCYESDTLFLASR
;
A
#
# COMPACT_ATOMS: atom_id res chain seq x y z
N MET A 1 -16.88 30.68 16.44
CA MET A 1 -16.68 31.42 15.17
C MET A 1 -16.81 32.92 15.42
N ALA A 2 -15.71 33.57 15.84
CA ALA A 2 -15.47 35.02 15.82
C ALA A 2 -14.29 35.33 16.75
N HIS A 3 -13.06 35.22 16.23
CA HIS A 3 -11.87 36.00 16.65
C HIS A 3 -10.63 35.40 15.96
N LEU A 4 -10.44 35.69 14.67
CA LEU A 4 -9.12 35.70 14.02
C LEU A 4 -9.20 36.31 12.60
N VAL A 5 -9.90 37.45 12.44
CA VAL A 5 -9.84 38.25 11.21
C VAL A 5 -9.58 39.69 11.64
N GLY A 6 -8.31 40.01 11.83
CA GLY A 6 -7.92 41.33 12.31
C GLY A 6 -6.44 41.38 12.63
N GLN A 7 -5.59 41.15 11.62
CA GLN A 7 -4.23 41.71 11.48
C GLN A 7 -3.57 41.16 10.21
N LEU A 8 -4.17 41.47 9.06
CA LEU A 8 -3.49 41.47 7.76
C LEU A 8 -3.62 42.88 7.19
N ALA A 9 -2.81 43.79 7.72
CA ALA A 9 -2.55 45.07 7.09
C ALA A 9 -1.23 45.62 7.64
N THR A 10 -0.42 46.17 6.72
CA THR A 10 0.83 46.92 6.94
C THR A 10 2.12 46.10 6.83
N ILE A 11 2.47 45.71 5.60
CA ILE A 11 3.88 45.71 5.17
C ILE A 11 4.04 46.89 4.22
N GLN A 12 4.61 47.98 4.72
CA GLN A 12 5.21 49.03 3.90
C GLN A 12 6.63 49.29 4.42
N GLU A 13 7.57 49.05 3.50
CA GLU A 13 8.92 49.62 3.35
C GLU A 13 9.67 50.12 4.60
N VAL A 14 10.76 49.41 4.93
CA VAL A 14 12.02 50.08 5.30
C VAL A 14 13.18 49.38 4.56
N ARG A 15 13.67 50.06 3.51
CA ARG A 15 15.01 49.83 2.97
C ARG A 15 16.04 50.36 3.98
N GLY A 16 17.06 49.56 4.27
CA GLY A 16 18.31 50.01 4.88
C GLY A 16 18.50 49.63 6.34
N SER A 17 19.01 48.43 6.60
CA SER A 17 19.87 48.15 7.76
C SER A 17 20.55 46.79 7.58
N VAL A 18 21.86 46.76 7.82
CA VAL A 18 22.68 45.54 7.84
C VAL A 18 22.17 44.64 8.98
N PRO A 19 21.87 43.34 8.74
CA PRO A 19 21.33 42.50 9.80
C PRO A 19 22.41 42.22 10.85
N SER A 20 22.03 42.36 12.11
CA SER A 20 22.92 42.04 13.23
C SER A 20 23.18 40.53 13.32
N PRO A 21 24.33 40.08 13.87
CA PRO A 21 24.70 38.66 13.92
C PRO A 21 23.69 37.76 14.66
N GLY A 22 22.74 38.33 15.42
CA GLY A 22 21.70 37.59 16.13
C GLY A 22 20.41 37.33 15.33
N GLN A 23 20.11 38.11 14.29
CA GLN A 23 18.90 37.92 13.48
C GLN A 23 19.02 36.71 12.53
N ASN A 24 20.25 36.40 12.07
CA ASN A 24 20.53 35.21 11.26
C ASN A 24 20.43 33.90 12.06
N ILE A 25 20.54 33.92 13.40
CA ILE A 25 20.44 32.70 14.21
C ILE A 25 18.97 32.35 14.48
N LEU A 26 18.11 33.36 14.65
CA LEU A 26 16.66 33.16 14.79
C LEU A 26 16.01 32.73 13.48
N SER A 27 16.40 33.30 12.33
CA SER A 27 15.91 32.84 11.02
C SER A 27 16.38 31.42 10.71
N ASN A 28 17.64 31.07 10.99
CA ASN A 28 18.14 29.71 10.78
C ASN A 28 17.52 28.70 11.76
N LYS A 29 17.22 29.08 13.02
CA LYS A 29 16.48 28.21 13.95
C LYS A 29 15.03 28.05 13.55
N LEU A 30 14.36 29.10 13.05
CA LEU A 30 13.01 29.01 12.48
C LEU A 30 13.01 28.16 11.21
N ASP A 31 14.01 28.28 10.33
CA ASP A 31 14.14 27.46 9.12
C ASP A 31 14.47 25.99 9.45
N ILE A 32 15.21 25.71 10.53
CA ILE A 32 15.43 24.34 11.03
C ILE A 32 14.17 23.78 11.69
N ILE A 33 13.39 24.61 12.40
CA ILE A 33 12.11 24.22 12.97
C ILE A 33 11.05 24.03 11.87
N LEU A 34 11.08 24.83 10.80
CA LEU A 34 10.21 24.73 9.62
C LEU A 34 10.63 23.61 8.65
N LYS A 35 11.92 23.24 8.59
CA LYS A 35 12.38 22.01 7.89
C LYS A 35 12.12 20.73 8.69
N ASN A 36 11.87 20.84 9.98
CA ASN A 36 11.31 19.74 10.79
C ASN A 36 9.78 19.70 10.74
N ILE A 37 9.13 20.58 9.97
CA ILE A 37 7.69 20.55 9.66
C ILE A 37 7.42 19.73 8.37
N ASP A 38 8.45 19.12 7.76
CA ASP A 38 8.30 18.02 6.80
C ASP A 38 7.96 16.71 7.54
N SER A 39 6.71 16.56 7.95
CA SER A 39 6.14 15.27 8.39
C SER A 39 5.19 14.74 7.32
N PRO A 40 5.20 13.43 7.00
CA PRO A 40 5.27 12.37 8.00
C PRO A 40 6.21 11.23 7.62
N GLN A 41 7.39 11.15 8.26
CA GLN A 41 7.85 9.83 8.68
C GLN A 41 7.18 9.53 10.03
N GLU A 42 5.88 9.27 9.96
CA GLU A 42 5.12 8.74 11.09
C GLU A 42 5.12 7.22 10.99
N SER A 43 5.49 6.58 12.10
CA SER A 43 5.46 5.13 12.23
C SER A 43 4.52 4.71 13.34
N CYS A 44 3.76 3.65 13.14
CA CYS A 44 3.15 2.91 14.24
C CYS A 44 3.63 1.46 14.22
N SER A 45 3.67 0.85 15.40
CA SER A 45 4.14 -0.52 15.58
C SER A 45 3.07 -1.35 16.27
N SER A 46 2.93 -2.61 15.86
CA SER A 46 2.16 -3.63 16.56
C SER A 46 2.75 -3.95 17.96
N LEU A 47 2.16 -4.89 18.68
CA LEU A 47 2.76 -5.46 19.90
C LEU A 47 3.83 -6.51 19.60
N THR A 48 3.78 -7.09 18.40
CA THR A 48 4.52 -8.30 18.02
C THR A 48 5.00 -8.23 16.57
N HIS A 49 5.70 -9.25 16.07
CA HIS A 49 6.05 -9.38 14.64
C HIS A 49 5.76 -10.80 14.17
N GLN A 50 5.73 -11.03 12.87
CA GLN A 50 5.28 -12.30 12.27
C GLN A 50 6.05 -13.56 12.73
N ALA A 51 7.27 -13.42 13.24
CA ALA A 51 8.06 -14.55 13.72
C ALA A 51 7.85 -14.84 15.22
N SER A 52 6.90 -14.15 15.87
CA SER A 52 6.45 -14.45 17.22
C SER A 52 5.87 -15.85 17.30
N SER A 53 6.15 -16.53 18.43
CA SER A 53 5.70 -17.89 18.71
C SER A 53 4.18 -18.03 18.90
N GLU A 54 3.44 -16.92 18.98
CA GLU A 54 1.98 -16.95 19.06
C GLU A 54 1.30 -17.35 17.75
N PHE A 55 2.00 -17.19 16.63
CA PHE A 55 1.50 -17.51 15.30
C PHE A 55 1.66 -19.00 14.98
N LYS A 56 0.75 -19.52 14.16
CA LYS A 56 0.75 -20.94 13.75
C LYS A 56 1.73 -21.23 12.63
N ASP A 57 2.11 -20.20 11.86
CA ASP A 57 3.07 -20.28 10.77
C ASP A 57 4.17 -19.21 10.89
N PRO A 58 4.92 -19.18 12.01
CA PRO A 58 5.77 -18.05 12.36
C PRO A 58 6.90 -17.85 11.36
N GLY A 59 7.06 -16.61 10.89
CA GLY A 59 8.14 -16.19 10.00
C GLY A 59 7.93 -16.54 8.52
N ARG A 60 6.82 -17.19 8.15
CA ARG A 60 6.56 -17.63 6.75
C ARG A 60 5.36 -16.95 6.11
N GLN A 61 4.67 -16.08 6.85
CA GLN A 61 3.40 -15.49 6.46
C GLN A 61 3.52 -14.06 5.88
N CYS A 62 4.72 -13.58 5.54
CA CYS A 62 4.96 -12.18 5.13
C CYS A 62 4.13 -11.72 3.91
N ILE A 63 3.99 -12.56 2.88
CA ILE A 63 3.14 -12.24 1.72
C ILE A 63 1.67 -12.26 2.09
N PHE A 64 1.22 -13.21 2.91
CA PHE A 64 -0.18 -13.25 3.35
C PHE A 64 -0.53 -12.10 4.29
N ASN A 65 0.41 -11.62 5.12
CA ASN A 65 0.30 -10.37 5.87
C ASN A 65 0.13 -9.18 4.92
N SER A 66 0.88 -9.16 3.81
CA SER A 66 0.75 -8.11 2.79
C SER A 66 -0.63 -8.13 2.12
N ILE A 67 -1.12 -9.31 1.72
CA ILE A 67 -2.48 -9.47 1.17
C ILE A 67 -3.56 -9.07 2.19
N ALA A 68 -3.43 -9.50 3.44
CA ALA A 68 -4.35 -9.11 4.51
C ALA A 68 -4.41 -7.58 4.67
N SER A 69 -3.27 -6.89 4.54
CA SER A 69 -3.21 -5.43 4.62
C SER A 69 -3.99 -4.74 3.49
N PHE A 70 -3.94 -5.27 2.26
CA PHE A 70 -4.70 -4.72 1.15
C PHE A 70 -6.21 -4.90 1.36
N ILE A 71 -6.62 -6.11 1.75
CA ILE A 71 -8.04 -6.41 2.03
C ILE A 71 -8.55 -5.55 3.20
N PHE A 72 -7.74 -5.37 4.23
CA PHE A 72 -8.10 -4.52 5.36
C PHE A 72 -8.23 -3.05 4.95
N ASN A 73 -7.38 -2.58 4.02
CA ASN A 73 -7.44 -1.21 3.51
C ASN A 73 -8.75 -0.90 2.75
N GLU A 74 -9.39 -1.89 2.11
CA GLU A 74 -10.70 -1.71 1.47
C GLU A 74 -11.82 -1.42 2.49
N GLY A 75 -11.67 -1.90 3.73
CA GLY A 75 -12.63 -1.67 4.82
C GLY A 75 -12.27 -0.49 5.73
N LYS A 76 -10.99 -0.17 5.85
CA LYS A 76 -10.48 0.89 6.72
C LYS A 76 -9.23 1.53 6.12
N ASN A 77 -9.30 2.82 5.80
CA ASN A 77 -8.20 3.58 5.22
C ASN A 77 -6.92 3.49 6.07
N VAL A 78 -5.80 3.16 5.42
CA VAL A 78 -4.46 3.02 6.00
C VAL A 78 -4.00 4.20 6.85
N GLN A 79 -4.43 5.42 6.54
CA GLN A 79 -4.16 6.63 7.34
C GLN A 79 -4.71 6.58 8.76
N THR A 80 -5.70 5.71 8.99
CA THR A 80 -6.40 5.59 10.29
C THR A 80 -6.00 4.34 11.06
N TRP A 81 -5.00 3.61 10.58
CA TRP A 81 -4.53 2.38 11.22
C TRP A 81 -3.80 2.71 12.53
N LEU A 82 -4.17 1.97 13.56
CA LEU A 82 -3.61 2.03 14.90
C LEU A 82 -2.77 0.76 15.14
N PRO A 83 -1.89 0.74 16.16
CA PRO A 83 -1.15 -0.45 16.57
C PRO A 83 -1.98 -1.74 16.64
N LYS A 84 -3.18 -1.67 17.22
CA LYS A 84 -4.11 -2.82 17.33
C LYS A 84 -4.63 -3.33 15.99
N ASP A 85 -4.62 -2.51 14.94
CA ASP A 85 -4.99 -2.93 13.59
C ASP A 85 -3.83 -3.73 12.98
N LEU A 86 -2.58 -3.32 13.21
CA LEU A 86 -1.41 -4.10 12.78
C LEU A 86 -1.37 -5.49 13.44
N ASP A 87 -1.72 -5.58 14.73
CA ASP A 87 -1.87 -6.88 15.41
C ASP A 87 -2.93 -7.77 14.75
N GLN A 88 -4.04 -7.18 14.29
CA GLN A 88 -5.08 -7.92 13.55
C GLN A 88 -4.59 -8.34 12.16
N LEU A 89 -3.84 -7.49 11.45
CA LEU A 89 -3.24 -7.84 10.16
C LEU A 89 -2.34 -9.06 10.27
N LEU A 90 -1.50 -9.13 11.32
CA LEU A 90 -0.64 -10.29 11.57
C LEU A 90 -1.46 -11.57 11.83
N LYS A 91 -2.57 -11.47 12.57
CA LYS A 91 -3.47 -12.61 12.81
C LYS A 91 -4.19 -13.06 11.53
N HIS A 92 -4.64 -12.11 10.71
CA HIS A 92 -5.26 -12.41 9.42
C HIS A 92 -4.27 -13.05 8.45
N GLY A 93 -3.05 -12.53 8.36
CA GLY A 93 -2.03 -13.11 7.49
C GLY A 93 -1.55 -14.48 7.97
N ASP A 94 -1.41 -14.71 9.28
CA ASP A 94 -1.17 -16.06 9.82
C ASP A 94 -2.31 -17.02 9.46
N TRP A 95 -3.57 -16.60 9.64
CA TRP A 95 -4.73 -17.40 9.26
C TRP A 95 -4.73 -17.73 7.76
N LEU A 96 -4.47 -16.74 6.90
CA LEU A 96 -4.37 -16.95 5.45
C LEU A 96 -3.22 -17.90 5.10
N SER A 97 -2.05 -17.75 5.73
CA SER A 97 -0.90 -18.61 5.49
C SER A 97 -1.16 -20.06 5.89
N VAL A 98 -1.83 -20.28 7.03
CA VAL A 98 -2.21 -21.64 7.46
C VAL A 98 -3.19 -22.30 6.50
N ASN A 99 -4.18 -21.55 5.99
CA ASN A 99 -5.25 -22.12 5.17
C ASN A 99 -4.85 -22.24 3.69
N TYR A 100 -3.99 -21.36 3.19
CA TYR A 100 -3.63 -21.29 1.77
C TYR A 100 -2.14 -21.50 1.47
N GLY A 101 -1.26 -21.18 2.42
CA GLY A 101 0.20 -21.23 2.26
C GLY A 101 0.83 -22.61 2.45
N ARG A 102 0.17 -23.55 3.14
CA ARG A 102 0.70 -24.92 3.42
C ARG A 102 0.98 -25.81 2.19
N ARG A 103 0.76 -25.31 0.97
CA ARG A 103 1.03 -26.01 -0.29
C ARG A 103 2.27 -25.48 -1.03
N VAL A 104 3.03 -24.56 -0.46
CA VAL A 104 4.15 -23.91 -1.15
C VAL A 104 5.41 -23.91 -0.26
N GLU A 105 6.50 -24.53 -0.73
CA GLU A 105 7.80 -24.59 -0.01
C GLU A 105 8.44 -23.22 0.18
N CYS A 106 8.02 -22.23 -0.61
CA CYS A 106 8.38 -20.83 -0.49
C CYS A 106 7.17 -20.02 -0.95
N PRO A 107 6.63 -19.07 -0.17
CA PRO A 107 5.57 -18.21 -0.65
C PRO A 107 6.20 -17.31 -1.71
N LEU A 108 6.14 -17.72 -2.96
CA LEU A 108 6.33 -16.85 -4.11
C LEU A 108 4.99 -16.16 -4.35
N ILE A 109 5.01 -14.88 -4.68
CA ILE A 109 3.76 -14.14 -4.96
C ILE A 109 2.96 -14.81 -6.09
N SER A 110 3.64 -15.42 -7.07
CA SER A 110 3.03 -16.18 -8.16
C SER A 110 2.35 -17.49 -7.73
N LYS A 111 2.47 -17.88 -6.46
CA LYS A 111 1.91 -19.12 -5.91
C LYS A 111 0.79 -18.88 -4.92
N ILE A 112 0.45 -17.62 -4.64
CA ILE A 112 -0.75 -17.31 -3.86
C ILE A 112 -1.99 -17.68 -4.67
N PRO A 113 -3.07 -18.15 -4.02
CA PRO A 113 -4.32 -18.36 -4.71
C PRO A 113 -4.88 -17.03 -5.22
N ASN A 114 -5.50 -17.05 -6.41
CA ASN A 114 -6.18 -15.88 -6.98
C ASN A 114 -7.45 -15.49 -6.19
N THR A 115 -7.82 -16.25 -5.16
CA THR A 115 -9.00 -15.99 -4.37
C THR A 115 -8.80 -16.46 -2.94
N VAL A 116 -9.17 -15.62 -1.97
CA VAL A 116 -9.11 -15.92 -0.54
C VAL A 116 -10.40 -15.54 0.15
N TRP A 117 -10.72 -16.24 1.24
CA TRP A 117 -11.77 -15.83 2.17
C TRP A 117 -11.14 -15.09 3.34
N LEU A 118 -11.61 -13.88 3.64
CA LEU A 118 -11.22 -13.15 4.84
C LEU A 118 -12.38 -12.25 5.28
N ASN A 119 -12.65 -12.20 6.58
CA ASN A 119 -13.78 -11.46 7.17
C ASN A 119 -15.14 -11.83 6.53
N GLU A 120 -15.39 -13.15 6.39
CA GLU A 120 -16.62 -13.71 5.81
C GLU A 120 -16.90 -13.29 4.35
N ARG A 121 -15.93 -12.66 3.69
CA ARG A 121 -16.03 -12.24 2.29
C ARG A 121 -14.96 -12.92 1.46
N GLN A 122 -15.32 -13.21 0.22
CA GLN A 122 -14.41 -13.72 -0.79
C GLN A 122 -13.77 -12.54 -1.52
N HIS A 123 -12.46 -12.58 -1.69
CA HIS A 123 -11.67 -11.52 -2.34
C HIS A 123 -10.91 -12.11 -3.52
N GLU A 124 -11.08 -11.54 -4.70
CA GLU A 124 -10.27 -11.90 -5.87
C GLU A 124 -8.95 -11.11 -5.83
N ILE A 125 -7.83 -11.82 -5.93
CA ILE A 125 -6.48 -11.26 -5.96
C ILE A 125 -5.95 -11.41 -7.37
N LYS A 126 -5.65 -10.27 -8.00
CA LYS A 126 -5.03 -10.22 -9.34
C LYS A 126 -3.59 -9.77 -9.20
N ILE A 127 -2.67 -10.70 -9.46
CA ILE A 127 -1.24 -10.39 -9.57
C ILE A 127 -0.98 -9.70 -10.91
N GLY A 128 -0.40 -8.51 -10.84
CA GLY A 128 -0.06 -7.70 -12.00
C GLY A 128 1.39 -7.91 -12.45
N SER A 129 1.94 -6.87 -13.08
CA SER A 129 3.33 -6.87 -13.54
C SER A 129 4.32 -6.81 -12.37
N SER A 130 5.46 -7.47 -12.55
CA SER A 130 6.60 -7.50 -11.63
C SER A 130 7.82 -6.82 -12.25
N GLY A 131 8.58 -6.11 -11.43
CA GLY A 131 9.92 -5.63 -11.74
C GLY A 131 10.93 -6.25 -10.78
N TYR A 132 12.08 -6.69 -11.28
CA TYR A 132 13.16 -7.26 -10.49
C TYR A 132 14.46 -6.52 -10.76
N SER A 133 15.22 -6.20 -9.71
CA SER A 133 16.57 -5.69 -9.86
C SER A 133 17.43 -5.77 -8.60
N SER A 134 18.66 -5.26 -8.69
CA SER A 134 19.54 -5.00 -7.57
C SER A 134 19.45 -3.54 -7.10
N PHE A 135 19.58 -3.32 -5.79
CA PHE A 135 19.72 -1.98 -5.21
C PHE A 135 21.06 -1.31 -5.52
N GLU A 136 22.06 -2.09 -5.94
CA GLU A 136 23.43 -1.64 -6.22
C GLU A 136 23.75 -1.58 -7.73
N SER A 137 22.86 -2.12 -8.57
CA SER A 137 23.07 -2.10 -10.03
C SER A 137 23.00 -0.68 -10.58
N ALA A 138 24.10 -0.22 -11.18
CA ALA A 138 24.15 1.02 -11.94
C ALA A 138 23.27 0.95 -13.21
N ASP A 139 23.10 -0.24 -13.78
CA ASP A 139 22.36 -0.45 -15.03
C ASP A 139 20.84 -0.48 -14.81
N PHE A 140 20.39 -0.80 -13.59
CA PHE A 140 18.97 -0.93 -13.28
C PHE A 140 18.66 -0.63 -11.79
N PRO A 141 18.85 0.62 -11.33
CA PRO A 141 18.57 0.96 -9.93
C PRO A 141 17.07 0.80 -9.62
N PHE A 142 16.75 0.55 -8.35
CA PHE A 142 15.40 0.82 -7.84
C PHE A 142 15.11 2.30 -8.06
N ASP A 143 14.14 2.61 -8.91
CA ASP A 143 13.76 3.97 -9.30
C ASP A 143 12.23 4.05 -9.33
N VAL A 144 11.67 4.87 -8.45
CA VAL A 144 10.22 5.07 -8.33
C VAL A 144 9.65 5.70 -9.60
N HIS A 145 10.42 6.51 -10.34
CA HIS A 145 9.98 7.11 -11.59
C HIS A 145 9.68 6.05 -12.66
N ARG A 146 10.47 4.97 -12.69
CA ARG A 146 10.20 3.83 -13.60
C ARG A 146 8.90 3.10 -13.25
N LEU A 147 8.48 3.16 -11.99
CA LEU A 147 7.23 2.59 -11.53
C LEU A 147 6.03 3.50 -11.79
N GLU A 148 6.20 4.79 -12.14
CA GLU A 148 5.10 5.76 -12.25
C GLU A 148 3.90 5.27 -13.08
N HIS A 149 4.17 4.59 -14.20
CA HIS A 149 3.10 4.04 -15.04
C HIS A 149 2.29 2.95 -14.33
N LEU A 150 2.93 2.13 -13.47
CA LEU A 150 2.25 1.17 -12.60
C LEU A 150 1.57 1.88 -11.44
N LEU A 151 2.20 2.89 -10.83
CA LEU A 151 1.63 3.67 -9.72
C LEU A 151 0.35 4.40 -10.12
N LYS A 152 0.22 4.80 -11.39
CA LYS A 152 -1.02 5.38 -11.95
C LYS A 152 -2.16 4.36 -12.08
N LYS A 153 -1.85 3.07 -12.12
CA LYS A 153 -2.81 1.99 -12.39
C LYS A 153 -3.15 1.16 -11.16
N TYR A 154 -2.22 1.02 -10.22
CA TYR A 154 -2.34 0.15 -9.07
C TYR A 154 -2.10 0.92 -7.77
N MET A 155 -2.90 0.62 -6.76
CA MET A 155 -2.74 1.17 -5.42
C MET A 155 -1.88 0.29 -4.52
N TYR A 156 -1.84 -1.02 -4.81
CA TYR A 156 -1.21 -2.03 -3.96
C TYR A 156 -0.01 -2.66 -4.64
N PHE A 157 1.09 -2.77 -3.90
CA PHE A 157 2.30 -3.44 -4.36
C PHE A 157 2.88 -4.28 -3.23
N ILE A 158 3.46 -5.42 -3.57
CA ILE A 158 4.31 -6.18 -2.66
C ILE A 158 5.74 -5.98 -3.13
N ILE A 159 6.62 -5.58 -2.22
CA ILE A 159 8.06 -5.60 -2.46
C ILE A 159 8.69 -6.72 -1.63
N THR A 160 9.47 -7.57 -2.29
CA THR A 160 10.25 -8.63 -1.68
C THR A 160 11.71 -8.25 -1.78
N ILE A 161 12.38 -8.06 -0.65
CA ILE A 161 13.79 -7.69 -0.54
C ILE A 161 14.56 -8.89 0.00
N GLY A 162 15.71 -9.22 -0.56
CA GLY A 162 16.51 -10.32 -0.03
C GLY A 162 17.76 -10.61 -0.82
N ASN A 163 18.25 -11.82 -0.62
CA ASN A 163 19.21 -12.51 -1.48
C ASN A 163 18.60 -13.86 -1.89
N SER A 164 19.40 -14.88 -2.19
CA SER A 164 18.89 -16.22 -2.52
C SER A 164 18.02 -16.84 -1.39
N ASN A 165 18.32 -16.53 -0.12
CA ASN A 165 17.55 -16.84 1.10
C ASN A 165 18.27 -16.16 2.28
N PRO A 166 17.63 -15.43 3.22
CA PRO A 166 16.19 -15.12 3.34
C PRO A 166 15.67 -14.02 2.41
N ALA A 167 14.35 -14.00 2.25
CA ALA A 167 13.59 -13.00 1.51
C ALA A 167 12.49 -12.40 2.41
N TYR A 168 12.29 -11.08 2.31
CA TYR A 168 11.46 -10.27 3.19
C TYR A 168 10.42 -9.51 2.36
N SER A 169 9.15 -9.90 2.44
CA SER A 169 8.06 -9.22 1.72
C SER A 169 7.34 -8.20 2.60
N CYS A 170 7.08 -7.03 2.02
CA CYS A 170 6.36 -5.92 2.64
C CYS A 170 5.22 -5.46 1.71
N ALA A 171 4.14 -4.96 2.29
CA ALA A 171 3.08 -4.30 1.55
C ALA A 171 3.38 -2.81 1.39
N ILE A 172 3.13 -2.29 0.19
CA ILE A 172 3.13 -0.86 -0.12
C ILE A 172 1.72 -0.50 -0.55
N ILE A 173 1.14 0.50 0.12
CA ILE A 173 -0.18 1.05 -0.18
C ILE A 173 0.02 2.51 -0.54
N PHE A 174 -0.28 2.88 -1.79
CA PHE A 174 -0.27 4.28 -2.19
C PHE A 174 -1.58 4.95 -1.76
N GLY A 175 -1.46 6.07 -1.05
CA GLY A 175 -2.61 6.89 -0.68
C GLY A 175 -2.66 8.19 -1.46
N ASP A 176 -3.53 9.07 -1.01
CA ASP A 176 -3.67 10.41 -1.56
C ASP A 176 -2.45 11.30 -1.23
N ASN A 177 -2.34 12.43 -1.92
CA ASN A 177 -1.35 13.49 -1.65
C ASN A 177 0.12 13.03 -1.68
N GLU A 178 0.46 12.15 -2.63
CA GLU A 178 1.82 11.62 -2.78
C GLU A 178 2.36 10.86 -1.55
N LEU A 179 1.46 10.39 -0.67
CA LEU A 179 1.83 9.54 0.46
C LEU A 179 1.80 8.06 0.08
N CYS A 180 2.71 7.31 0.67
CA CYS A 180 2.75 5.86 0.60
C CYS A 180 3.00 5.28 2.00
N TYR A 181 2.38 4.13 2.23
CA TYR A 181 2.40 3.43 3.51
C TYR A 181 3.04 2.07 3.29
N VAL A 182 4.10 1.81 4.05
CA VAL A 182 4.80 0.53 4.01
C VAL A 182 4.47 -0.25 5.27
N PHE A 183 3.70 -1.33 5.11
CA PHE A 183 3.48 -2.31 6.16
C PHE A 183 4.53 -3.42 6.05
N ASP A 184 5.41 -3.48 7.04
CA ASP A 184 6.44 -4.52 7.15
C ASP A 184 6.12 -5.44 8.35
N PRO A 185 5.77 -6.71 8.12
CA PRO A 185 5.40 -7.65 9.17
C PRO A 185 6.58 -8.21 9.99
N HIS A 186 7.82 -7.93 9.61
CA HIS A 186 9.02 -8.43 10.29
C HIS A 186 9.40 -7.55 11.50
N GLY A 187 10.41 -7.97 12.26
CA GLY A 187 10.98 -7.15 13.34
C GLY A 187 11.66 -5.90 12.79
N ARG A 188 11.07 -4.73 13.06
CA ARG A 188 11.58 -3.42 12.67
C ARG A 188 11.60 -2.44 13.84
N ASN A 189 12.48 -1.45 13.75
CA ASN A 189 12.47 -0.27 14.62
C ASN A 189 11.54 0.83 14.08
N GLU A 190 11.44 1.96 14.80
CA GLU A 190 10.59 3.11 14.45
C GLU A 190 10.91 3.73 13.08
N LYS A 191 12.12 3.49 12.54
CA LYS A 191 12.50 3.96 11.21
C LYS A 191 12.14 2.96 10.10
N GLY A 192 11.50 1.84 10.44
CA GLY A 192 11.20 0.76 9.51
C GLY A 192 12.42 -0.07 9.11
N LEU A 193 13.53 -0.01 9.86
CA LEU A 193 14.76 -0.75 9.57
C LEU A 193 14.85 -2.04 10.40
N ALA A 194 15.64 -3.01 9.95
CA ALA A 194 15.80 -4.30 10.62
C ALA A 194 16.19 -4.16 12.10
N ASP A 195 15.46 -4.83 12.98
CA ASP A 195 15.74 -4.89 14.42
C ASP A 195 15.37 -6.28 14.96
N PRO A 196 16.32 -7.05 15.52
CA PRO A 196 16.05 -8.37 16.09
C PRO A 196 15.01 -8.38 17.22
N CYS A 197 14.89 -7.27 17.95
CA CYS A 197 13.90 -7.08 19.02
C CYS A 197 12.73 -6.21 18.55
N GLY A 198 12.64 -5.95 17.24
CA GLY A 198 11.67 -5.06 16.65
C GLY A 198 10.27 -5.65 16.58
N ARG A 199 9.36 -4.85 16.03
CA ARG A 199 7.94 -5.19 15.86
C ARG A 199 7.52 -4.98 14.41
N ALA A 200 6.37 -5.52 14.01
CA ALA A 200 5.81 -5.13 12.72
C ALA A 200 5.47 -3.65 12.72
N THR A 201 5.66 -2.99 11.58
CA THR A 201 5.54 -1.53 11.47
C THR A 201 4.70 -1.13 10.28
N LEU A 202 3.98 -0.04 10.43
CA LEU A 202 3.48 0.77 9.34
C LEU A 202 4.29 2.06 9.34
N THR A 203 4.98 2.33 8.25
CA THR A 203 5.73 3.59 8.08
C THR A 203 5.11 4.40 6.96
N THR A 204 5.02 5.71 7.17
CA THR A 204 4.53 6.66 6.16
C THR A 204 5.70 7.36 5.49
N HIS A 205 5.62 7.55 4.18
CA HIS A 205 6.64 8.22 3.38
C HIS A 205 5.99 9.01 2.25
N HIS A 206 6.65 10.05 1.76
CA HIS A 206 6.34 10.59 0.44
C HIS A 206 6.87 9.64 -0.66
N LYS A 207 6.23 9.63 -1.84
CA LYS A 207 6.61 8.72 -2.94
C LYS A 207 8.08 8.90 -3.36
N ASP A 208 8.59 10.12 -3.34
CA ASP A 208 9.98 10.46 -3.68
C ASP A 208 11.00 9.96 -2.65
N GLN A 209 10.58 9.69 -1.41
CA GLN A 209 11.42 9.14 -0.34
C GLN A 209 11.52 7.60 -0.39
N LEU A 210 10.61 6.93 -1.11
CA LEU A 210 10.45 5.49 -1.09
C LEU A 210 11.69 4.74 -1.59
N GLU A 211 12.38 5.29 -2.59
CA GLU A 211 13.65 4.73 -3.08
C GLU A 211 14.73 4.73 -2.00
N ASN A 212 14.94 5.87 -1.33
CA ASN A 212 15.94 5.97 -0.28
C ASN A 212 15.57 5.08 0.92
N PHE A 213 14.29 5.02 1.27
CA PHE A 213 13.79 4.12 2.31
C PHE A 213 14.15 2.66 2.01
N PHE A 214 13.81 2.14 0.83
CA PHE A 214 14.10 0.73 0.50
C PHE A 214 15.59 0.44 0.34
N LYS A 215 16.40 1.39 -0.13
CA LYS A 215 17.87 1.26 -0.12
C LYS A 215 18.41 1.13 1.31
N ASN A 216 17.88 1.90 2.27
CA ASN A 216 18.28 1.82 3.67
C ASN A 216 17.80 0.53 4.34
N LEU A 217 16.57 0.09 4.05
CA LEU A 217 16.05 -1.19 4.51
C LEU A 217 16.90 -2.35 3.98
N ALA A 218 17.21 -2.37 2.68
CA ALA A 218 18.07 -3.39 2.07
C ALA A 218 19.45 -3.47 2.74
N ARG A 219 20.10 -2.32 2.99
CA ARG A 219 21.36 -2.28 3.75
C ARG A 219 21.21 -2.84 5.16
N SER A 220 20.14 -2.49 5.88
CA SER A 220 19.89 -3.01 7.23
C SER A 220 19.65 -4.52 7.26
N LEU A 221 19.16 -5.10 6.16
CA LEU A 221 18.93 -6.53 5.97
C LEU A 221 20.14 -7.26 5.36
N SER A 222 21.21 -6.55 4.99
CA SER A 222 22.30 -7.09 4.16
C SER A 222 21.80 -7.75 2.86
N ALA A 223 20.76 -7.15 2.26
CA ALA A 223 20.12 -7.60 1.03
C ALA A 223 20.54 -6.73 -0.16
N SER A 224 20.65 -7.35 -1.33
CA SER A 224 21.15 -6.69 -2.55
C SER A 224 20.13 -6.64 -3.68
N VAL A 225 19.06 -7.44 -3.61
CA VAL A 225 18.06 -7.54 -4.68
C VAL A 225 16.64 -7.33 -4.16
N PHE A 226 15.77 -6.92 -5.08
CA PHE A 226 14.34 -6.81 -4.84
C PHE A 226 13.52 -7.30 -6.04
N GLU A 227 12.30 -7.71 -5.73
CA GLU A 227 11.19 -7.83 -6.66
C GLU A 227 10.06 -6.92 -6.17
N ILE A 228 9.47 -6.13 -7.04
CA ILE A 228 8.24 -5.38 -6.75
C ILE A 228 7.14 -5.82 -7.70
N THR A 229 5.99 -6.18 -7.15
CA THR A 229 4.88 -6.74 -7.91
C THR A 229 3.59 -6.01 -7.57
N SER A 230 2.91 -5.53 -8.60
CA SER A 230 1.60 -4.87 -8.47
C SER A 230 0.51 -5.88 -8.14
N VAL A 231 -0.46 -5.45 -7.32
CA VAL A 231 -1.61 -6.27 -6.92
C VAL A 231 -2.88 -5.45 -7.10
N ALA A 232 -3.93 -6.08 -7.60
CA ALA A 232 -5.27 -5.53 -7.60
C ALA A 232 -6.22 -6.45 -6.82
N LEU A 233 -7.12 -5.85 -6.05
CA LEU A 233 -8.24 -6.54 -5.45
C LEU A 233 -9.48 -6.27 -6.31
N ALA A 234 -10.27 -7.32 -6.53
CA ALA A 234 -11.56 -7.18 -7.18
C ALA A 234 -12.66 -7.74 -6.27
N PRO A 235 -13.75 -6.99 -6.05
CA PRO A 235 -14.89 -7.50 -5.32
C PRO A 235 -15.54 -8.62 -6.14
N ILE A 236 -15.79 -9.76 -5.50
CA ILE A 236 -16.57 -10.84 -6.10
C ILE A 236 -18.04 -10.56 -5.79
N PHE A 237 -18.76 -10.05 -6.80
CA PHE A 237 -20.21 -9.94 -6.72
C PHE A 237 -20.83 -11.32 -6.95
N ASN A 238 -21.43 -11.90 -5.91
CA ASN A 238 -22.30 -13.04 -6.09
C ASN A 238 -23.57 -12.58 -6.81
N ALA A 239 -23.70 -12.92 -8.10
CA ALA A 239 -24.88 -12.63 -8.90
C ALA A 239 -26.16 -13.38 -8.43
N SER A 240 -26.08 -14.19 -7.39
CA SER A 240 -27.16 -15.08 -6.93
C SER A 240 -28.10 -14.49 -5.87
N ILE A 241 -28.14 -13.16 -5.67
CA ILE A 241 -29.10 -12.51 -4.75
C ILE A 241 -29.91 -11.40 -5.46
N LEU A 242 -30.19 -11.57 -6.76
CA LEU A 242 -31.13 -10.69 -7.49
C LEU A 242 -32.25 -11.44 -8.23
N GLU A 243 -32.40 -12.75 -8.02
CA GLU A 243 -33.57 -13.51 -8.49
C GLU A 243 -34.24 -14.21 -7.31
N GLU A 244 -35.10 -13.49 -6.61
CA GLU A 244 -36.29 -14.03 -5.91
C GLU A 244 -37.02 -12.88 -5.21
N THR A 245 -37.67 -12.01 -5.97
CA THR A 245 -38.90 -11.30 -5.54
C THR A 245 -39.52 -10.59 -6.75
N SER A 246 -40.21 -11.36 -7.60
CA SER A 246 -41.50 -10.97 -8.20
C SER A 246 -41.90 -11.93 -9.31
N ALA A 247 -42.74 -12.90 -8.97
CA ALA A 247 -43.88 -13.22 -9.83
C ALA A 247 -45.14 -12.82 -9.05
N PRO A 248 -46.17 -12.31 -9.74
CA PRO A 248 -47.26 -13.24 -9.97
C PRO A 248 -47.75 -13.30 -11.42
N SER A 249 -48.48 -14.40 -11.61
CA SER A 249 -49.15 -14.99 -12.77
C SER A 249 -49.98 -14.09 -13.70
N ASP A 250 -50.08 -14.59 -14.94
CA ASP A 250 -51.18 -14.44 -15.90
C ASP A 250 -51.41 -13.08 -16.57
N ALA A 251 -50.97 -12.97 -17.83
CA ALA A 251 -51.83 -12.55 -18.94
C ALA A 251 -51.21 -12.98 -20.28
N THR A 252 -51.95 -13.83 -20.98
CA THR A 252 -51.83 -14.21 -22.38
C THR A 252 -52.06 -13.01 -23.32
N ASP A 253 -51.45 -13.10 -24.50
CA ASP A 253 -51.72 -12.39 -25.76
C ASP A 253 -51.44 -10.88 -25.87
N ILE A 254 -50.57 -10.50 -26.81
CA ILE A 254 -50.94 -9.89 -28.11
C ILE A 254 -49.71 -9.83 -29.03
N LEU A 255 -49.89 -10.35 -30.24
CA LEU A 255 -49.00 -10.29 -31.39
C LEU A 255 -48.96 -8.88 -32.03
N THR A 256 -47.88 -8.62 -32.77
CA THR A 256 -47.75 -7.92 -34.08
C THR A 256 -47.24 -6.47 -34.23
N CYS A 257 -46.35 -6.38 -35.25
CA CYS A 257 -45.92 -5.26 -36.12
C CYS A 257 -44.90 -4.27 -35.54
N TYR A 258 -43.70 -4.07 -36.12
CA TYR A 258 -43.42 -3.78 -37.53
C TYR A 258 -42.08 -4.39 -38.03
N GLU A 259 -42.15 -5.08 -39.17
CA GLU A 259 -41.08 -5.14 -40.18
C GLU A 259 -41.53 -4.31 -41.40
N SER A 260 -40.59 -3.57 -42.00
CA SER A 260 -40.44 -3.28 -43.44
C SER A 260 -39.26 -2.31 -43.59
N ASP A 261 -38.13 -2.79 -44.12
CA ASP A 261 -37.69 -2.64 -45.52
C ASP A 261 -36.99 -1.28 -45.74
N THR A 262 -35.82 -1.12 -46.37
CA THR A 262 -35.07 -1.83 -47.42
C THR A 262 -33.66 -1.18 -47.44
N LEU A 263 -32.53 -1.89 -47.53
CA LEU A 263 -31.86 -2.55 -48.67
C LEU A 263 -31.12 -1.59 -49.64
N PHE A 264 -29.97 -2.07 -50.12
CA PHE A 264 -28.99 -1.56 -51.13
C PHE A 264 -27.86 -0.63 -50.63
N LEU A 265 -26.63 -0.68 -51.15
CA LEU A 265 -25.74 -1.71 -51.71
C LEU A 265 -24.43 -0.97 -52.09
N ALA A 266 -23.29 -1.61 -51.81
CA ALA A 266 -22.11 -1.70 -52.66
C ALA A 266 -21.10 -0.54 -52.87
N SER A 267 -19.88 -1.04 -53.09
CA SER A 267 -18.69 -0.49 -53.77
C SER A 267 -17.70 0.30 -52.90
N ARG A 268 -16.42 -0.06 -52.80
CA ARG A 268 -15.57 -1.00 -53.55
C ARG A 268 -14.40 -1.45 -52.69
#